data_AF-A0AAV3QP04-F1
#
_entry.id   AF-A0AAV3QP04-F1
#
_cell.length_a   1.000
_cell.length_b   1.000
_cell.length_c   1.000
_cell.angle_alpha   90.00
_cell.angle_beta   90.00
_cell.angle_gamma   90.00
#
_symmetry.space_group_name_H-M   'P 1'
#
loop_
_entity.id
_entity.type
_entity.pdbx_description
1 polymer ?
#
loop_
_entity_poly.entity_id
_entity_poly.type
_entity_poly.pdbx_seq_one_letter_code
_entity_poly.pdbx_strand_id
1 'polypeptide(L)' 'MALVQEYGKPDIFLTMTCNPNWIEIKEYLKPGEEAHNRSDLLCRVFKDKLSILKQNYVWRNFWKGHLSSSCN' A
#
# COMPACT_ATOMS: atom_id res chain seq x y z
N MET A 1 -24.35 -8.57 -1.34
CA MET A 1 -23.99 -8.93 -2.73
C MET A 1 -23.89 -7.74 -3.69
N ALA A 2 -24.24 -6.51 -3.28
CA ALA A 2 -24.22 -5.33 -4.16
C ALA A 2 -22.86 -5.05 -4.83
N LEU A 3 -21.76 -5.13 -4.07
CA LEU A 3 -20.42 -4.83 -4.60
C LEU A 3 -19.95 -5.81 -5.69
N VAL A 4 -20.28 -7.10 -5.58
CA VAL A 4 -19.91 -8.11 -6.59
C VAL A 4 -20.76 -7.98 -7.85
N GLN A 5 -22.01 -7.55 -7.70
CA GLN A 5 -22.88 -7.27 -8.85
C GLN A 5 -22.44 -6.03 -9.61
N GLU A 6 -21.93 -5.01 -8.91
CA GLU A 6 -21.49 -3.74 -9.51
C GLU A 6 -20.06 -3.82 -10.10
N TYR A 7 -19.12 -4.49 -9.43
CA TYR A 7 -17.71 -4.49 -9.80
C TYR A 7 -17.18 -5.85 -10.30
N GLY A 8 -18.03 -6.87 -10.35
CA GLY A 8 -17.65 -8.23 -10.73
C GLY A 8 -16.97 -9.00 -9.58
N LYS A 9 -16.55 -10.23 -9.88
CA LYS A 9 -15.86 -11.09 -8.92
C LYS A 9 -14.43 -10.57 -8.69
N PRO A 10 -14.01 -10.30 -7.45
CA PRO A 10 -12.62 -9.98 -7.17
C PRO A 10 -11.75 -11.21 -7.41
N ASP A 11 -10.74 -11.08 -8.28
CA ASP A 11 -9.77 -12.15 -8.57
C ASP A 11 -8.57 -12.13 -7.62
N ILE A 12 -8.30 -11.00 -6.97
CA ILE A 12 -7.14 -10.80 -6.10
C ILE A 12 -7.56 -10.11 -4.81
N PHE A 13 -7.24 -10.74 -3.68
CA PHE A 13 -7.32 -10.12 -2.35
C PHE A 13 -5.92 -9.83 -1.85
N LEU A 14 -5.65 -8.57 -1.52
CA LEU A 14 -4.37 -8.14 -0.97
C LEU A 14 -4.56 -7.67 0.48
N THR A 15 -3.80 -8.27 1.38
CA THR A 15 -3.75 -7.86 2.78
C THR A 15 -2.42 -7.15 3.04
N MET A 16 -2.47 -5.94 3.58
CA MET A 16 -1.30 -5.18 4.00
C MET A 16 -1.38 -4.93 5.51
N THR A 17 -0.35 -5.34 6.25
CA THR A 17 -0.25 -5.15 7.70
C THR A 17 0.67 -3.98 8.03
N CYS A 18 0.26 -3.09 8.93
CA CYS A 18 1.15 -2.06 9.48
C CYS A 18 2.28 -2.71 10.27
N ASN A 19 3.54 -2.40 9.95
CA ASN A 19 4.68 -2.83 10.74
C ASN A 19 5.17 -1.65 11.61
N PRO A 20 5.05 -1.70 12.94
CA PRO A 20 5.51 -0.61 13.82
C PRO A 20 7.03 -0.41 13.78
N ASN A 21 7.79 -1.35 13.20
CA ASN A 21 9.24 -1.24 13.08
C ASN A 21 9.72 -0.39 11.89
N TRP A 22 8.83 0.15 11.07
CA TRP A 22 9.22 1.02 9.96
C TRP A 22 9.96 2.27 10.45
N ILE A 23 10.95 2.70 9.69
CA ILE A 23 11.83 3.82 10.08
C ILE A 23 11.03 5.12 10.18
N GLU A 24 10.06 5.30 9.29
CA GLU A 24 9.13 6.43 9.29
C GLU A 24 8.29 6.47 10.57
N ILE A 25 8.01 5.32 11.20
CA ILE A 25 7.28 5.32 12.48
C ILE A 25 8.26 5.64 13.61
N LYS A 26 9.45 5.02 13.61
CA LYS A 26 10.45 5.20 14.67
C LYS A 26 11.00 6.61 14.75
N GLU A 27 11.19 7.28 13.61
CA GLU A 27 11.74 8.64 13.56
C GLU A 27 10.82 9.69 14.18
N TYR A 28 9.49 9.52 14.03
CA TYR A 28 8.51 10.46 14.59
C TYR A 28 7.96 10.02 15.95
N LEU A 29 8.39 8.86 16.45
CA LEU A 29 8.03 8.38 17.78
C LEU A 29 8.90 9.09 18.83
N LYS A 30 8.27 9.57 19.90
CA LYS A 30 9.02 10.16 21.01
C LYS A 30 9.72 9.07 21.83
N PRO A 31 10.83 9.38 22.52
CA PRO A 31 11.47 8.42 23.40
C PRO A 31 10.50 7.94 24.48
N GLY A 32 10.30 6.62 24.58
CA GLY A 32 9.39 5.97 25.53
C GLY A 32 7.92 5.89 25.06
N GLU A 33 7.59 6.44 23.90
CA GLU A 33 6.26 6.30 23.30
C GLU A 33 6.18 4.99 22.50
N GLU A 34 5.05 4.31 22.56
CA GLU A 34 4.82 3.08 21.80
C GLU A 34 4.04 3.39 20.53
N ALA A 35 4.36 2.69 19.43
CA ALA A 35 3.75 2.93 18.12
C ALA A 35 2.21 2.81 18.16
N HIS A 36 1.67 1.92 18.99
CA HIS A 36 0.22 1.74 19.11
C HIS A 36 -0.49 2.93 19.78
N ASN A 37 0.22 3.74 20.57
CA ASN A 37 -0.32 4.96 21.19
C ASN A 37 -0.40 6.13 20.20
N ARG A 38 0.23 6.01 19.02
CA ARG A 38 0.26 7.03 17.95
C ARG A 38 -0.40 6.53 16.68
N SER A 39 -1.70 6.26 16.78
CA SER A 39 -2.53 5.84 15.64
C SER A 39 -2.53 6.86 14.50
N ASP A 40 -2.39 8.15 14.78
CA ASP A 40 -2.23 9.22 13.79
C ASP A 40 -1.02 8.98 12.86
N LEU A 41 0.11 8.63 13.45
CA LEU A 41 1.35 8.37 12.75
C LEU A 41 1.24 7.08 11.93
N LEU A 42 0.73 6.01 12.54
CA LEU A 42 0.49 4.73 11.89
C LEU A 42 -0.42 4.87 10.67
N CYS A 43 -1.53 5.60 10.81
CA CYS A 43 -2.48 5.82 9.71
C CYS A 43 -1.87 6.60 8.54
N ARG A 44 -1.02 7.61 8.82
CA ARG A 44 -0.34 8.37 7.78
C ARG A 44 0.65 7.49 7.01
N VAL A 45 1.57 6.84 7.72
CA VAL A 45 2.56 5.96 7.11
C VAL A 45 1.89 4.82 6.35
N PHE A 46 0.83 4.23 6.90
CA PHE A 46 0.06 3.19 6.21
C PHE A 46 -0.59 3.70 4.93
N LYS A 47 -1.19 4.90 4.95
CA LYS A 47 -1.81 5.50 3.76
C LYS A 47 -0.78 5.75 2.67
N ASP A 48 0.42 6.20 3.03
CA ASP A 48 1.52 6.43 2.09
C ASP A 48 2.06 5.12 1.51
N LYS A 49 2.25 4.09 2.34
CA LYS A 49 2.63 2.75 1.84
C LYS A 49 1.55 2.17 0.94
N LEU A 50 0.28 2.39 1.26
CA LEU A 50 -0.85 1.92 0.46
C LEU A 50 -0.93 2.63 -0.90
N SER A 51 -0.65 3.94 -0.95
CA SER A 51 -0.66 4.70 -2.20
C SER A 51 0.47 4.25 -3.12
N ILE A 52 1.68 4.09 -2.58
CA ILE A 52 2.84 3.52 -3.28
C ILE A 52 2.51 2.13 -3.81
N LEU A 53 1.88 1.30 -2.97
CA LEU A 53 1.50 -0.05 -3.35
C LEU A 53 0.51 -0.04 -4.52
N LYS A 54 -0.57 0.75 -4.44
CA LYS A 54 -1.54 0.92 -5.53
C LYS A 54 -0.87 1.39 -6.82
N GLN A 55 0.00 2.40 -6.72
CA GLN A 55 0.74 2.91 -7.87
C GLN A 55 1.64 1.84 -8.47
N ASN A 56 2.38 1.08 -7.66
CA ASN A 56 3.24 0.01 -8.16
C ASN A 56 2.45 -1.11 -8.84
N TYR A 57 1.29 -1.53 -8.32
CA TYR A 57 0.47 -2.53 -8.99
C TYR A 57 -0.12 -2.01 -10.30
N VAL A 58 -0.63 -0.78 -10.33
CA VAL A 58 -1.14 -0.17 -11.56
C VAL A 58 0.00 -0.02 -12.58
N TRP A 59 1.11 0.60 -12.19
CA TRP A 59 2.23 0.89 -13.09
C TRP A 59 2.90 -0.38 -13.61
N ARG A 60 3.16 -1.36 -12.73
CA ARG A 60 3.81 -2.63 -13.10
C ARG A 60 2.91 -3.51 -13.96
N ASN A 61 1.59 -3.49 -13.79
CA ASN A 61 0.68 -4.25 -14.65
C ASN A 61 0.35 -3.50 -15.95
N PHE A 62 0.36 -2.16 -15.94
CA PHE A 62 0.00 -1.33 -17.11
C PHE A 62 1.15 -1.18 -18.12
N TRP A 63 2.41 -1.02 -17.66
CA TRP A 63 3.55 -0.79 -18.56
C TRP A 63 4.41 -2.03 -18.88
N LYS A 64 4.25 -3.15 -18.15
CA LYS A 64 4.93 -4.40 -18.52
C LYS A 64 4.50 -4.96 -19.87
N GLY A 65 3.33 -4.57 -20.40
CA GLY A 65 2.88 -4.95 -21.74
C GLY A 65 3.45 -4.08 -22.87
N HIS A 66 4.00 -2.90 -22.58
CA HIS A 66 4.40 -1.92 -23.61
C HIS A 66 5.93 -1.75 -23.77
N LEU A 67 6.75 -2.16 -22.80
CA LEU A 67 8.22 -2.05 -22.92
C LEU A 67 8.91 -3.23 -23.63
N SER A 68 8.18 -4.29 -23.99
CA SER A 68 8.75 -5.41 -24.77
C SER A 68 8.80 -5.15 -26.28
N SER A 69 8.18 -4.08 -26.78
CA SER A 69 7.91 -3.91 -28.21
C SER A 69 8.75 -2.82 -28.89
N SER A 70 9.66 -2.15 -28.18
CA SER A 70 10.46 -1.04 -28.74
C SER A 70 11.97 -1.31 -28.79
N CYS A 71 12.39 -2.55 -28.55
CA CYS A 71 13.71 -3.04 -28.94
C CYS A 71 13.52 -4.12 -30.02
N ASN A 72 13.25 -3.67 -31.25
CA ASN A 72 13.65 -4.27 -32.52
C ASN A 72 13.63 -3.16 -33.57
#